data_AF-D2TYN0-F1
#
_entry.id   AF-D2TYN0-F1
#
_cell.length_a   1.000
_cell.length_b   1.000
_cell.length_c   1.000
_cell.angle_alpha   90.00
_cell.angle_beta   90.00
_cell.angle_gamma   90.00
#
_symmetry.space_group_name_H-M   'P 1'
#
loop_
_entity.id
_entity.type
_entity.pdbx_description
1 polymer ?
#
loop_
_entity_poly.entity_id
_entity_poly.type
_entity_poly.pdbx_seq_one_letter_code
_entity_poly.pdbx_strand_id
1 'polypeptide(L)'
;MILGFGNNVTSRLASDITSSQTTITIDSGSGTIFSRLLNPSISNPDVKHKVIAKITISDIEQTIWEVCHLTEVNGDTLTVIRGQEGTSQRGWNASSLIGNFATKGSEGNFVQIEHLQGGDFTYTTAKGTANDLVVNLPSTYTIDNWDLKSPIVISPINNNTGNVKIQLLLNGFLIGDFPVYKANKNQLIKNDIVAGVPFIVVLDKTKTFFNMINAGSIYDTLQLAQQPGSSTTIPLSQNAVKEYYALKTSQDNLTAGRLTVKSPSTHGYLELIAANGNTWRVGSNNNDQRGYLEKIGTGGYNVYFPNNAGTLGIQNTASKSQNGYWRCGDTGIIIQAATYKTSGNGTKTFNFPIPFPSQCMSAVASVNGISNDPDYYCFYVRAKNNQYITTYCEGIGMTDINILAMGY
;
A
#
# COMPACT_ATOMS: atom_id res chain seq x y z
N MET A 1 -43.24 -16.33 -2.18
CA MET A 1 -44.18 -17.47 -2.25
C MET A 1 -43.59 -18.48 -3.22
N ILE A 2 -43.67 -19.78 -2.95
CA ILE A 2 -43.23 -20.82 -3.89
C ILE A 2 -44.42 -21.67 -4.32
N LEU A 3 -44.32 -22.19 -5.54
CA LEU A 3 -45.35 -23.02 -6.14
C LEU A 3 -45.08 -24.49 -5.83
N GLY A 4 -46.10 -25.15 -5.31
CA GLY A 4 -46.14 -26.57 -5.03
C GLY A 4 -46.55 -27.38 -6.26
N PHE A 5 -45.84 -28.48 -6.49
CA PHE A 5 -46.11 -29.43 -7.58
C PHE A 5 -46.03 -30.86 -7.08
N GLY A 6 -46.79 -31.74 -7.72
CA GLY A 6 -46.80 -33.16 -7.42
C GLY A 6 -47.04 -34.00 -8.66
N ASN A 7 -46.45 -35.18 -8.69
CA ASN A 7 -46.63 -36.11 -9.80
C ASN A 7 -48.07 -36.67 -9.78
N ASN A 8 -48.78 -36.50 -10.90
CA ASN A 8 -50.09 -37.12 -11.15
C ASN A 8 -51.13 -36.86 -10.04
N VAL A 9 -51.16 -35.65 -9.48
CA VAL A 9 -52.12 -35.31 -8.41
C VAL A 9 -53.48 -34.98 -9.03
N THR A 10 -54.38 -35.95 -8.99
CA THR A 10 -55.76 -35.85 -9.49
C THR A 10 -56.73 -36.58 -8.56
N SER A 11 -57.99 -36.13 -8.52
CA SER A 11 -59.11 -36.76 -7.80
C SER A 11 -60.44 -36.23 -8.38
N ARG A 12 -61.56 -36.51 -7.71
CA ARG A 12 -62.87 -35.94 -8.02
C ARG A 12 -63.49 -35.27 -6.80
N LEU A 13 -64.43 -34.38 -7.03
CA LEU A 13 -65.24 -33.79 -5.96
C LEU A 13 -66.16 -34.85 -5.35
N ALA A 14 -66.16 -34.96 -4.02
CA ALA A 14 -67.02 -35.91 -3.30
C ALA A 14 -68.48 -35.45 -3.21
N SER A 15 -68.74 -34.15 -3.37
CA SER A 15 -70.09 -33.57 -3.37
C SER A 15 -70.18 -32.40 -4.35
N ASP A 16 -71.40 -31.96 -4.64
CA ASP A 16 -71.63 -30.68 -5.30
C ASP A 16 -71.04 -29.54 -4.45
N ILE A 17 -70.50 -28.52 -5.11
CA ILE A 17 -69.99 -27.30 -4.49
C ILE A 17 -70.59 -26.08 -5.16
N THR A 18 -70.81 -25.01 -4.39
CA THR A 18 -71.24 -23.73 -4.95
C THR A 18 -70.04 -22.88 -5.42
N SER A 19 -70.30 -21.81 -6.18
CA SER A 19 -69.27 -20.87 -6.62
C SER A 19 -68.58 -20.13 -5.47
N SER A 20 -69.26 -19.95 -4.34
CA SER A 20 -68.72 -19.25 -3.16
C SER A 20 -67.98 -20.15 -2.18
N GLN A 21 -68.07 -21.47 -2.33
CA GLN A 21 -67.52 -22.42 -1.37
C GLN A 21 -65.99 -22.50 -1.52
N THR A 22 -65.27 -22.19 -0.44
CA THR A 22 -63.79 -22.21 -0.37
C THR A 22 -63.23 -23.47 0.27
N THR A 23 -64.09 -24.33 0.78
CA THR A 23 -63.72 -25.60 1.41
C THR A 23 -64.38 -26.72 0.60
N ILE A 24 -63.58 -27.49 -0.13
CA ILE A 24 -64.06 -28.50 -1.08
C ILE A 24 -63.64 -29.89 -0.62
N THR A 25 -64.55 -30.85 -0.69
CA THR A 25 -64.27 -32.24 -0.31
C THR A 25 -63.99 -33.06 -1.56
N ILE A 26 -62.94 -33.88 -1.52
CA ILE A 26 -62.54 -34.78 -2.61
C ILE A 26 -62.75 -36.24 -2.23
N ASP A 27 -62.63 -37.15 -3.20
CA ASP A 27 -62.79 -38.59 -2.98
C ASP A 27 -61.91 -39.08 -1.81
N SER A 28 -62.47 -39.98 -1.01
CA SER A 28 -61.82 -40.48 0.20
C SER A 28 -60.41 -41.01 -0.06
N GLY A 29 -59.46 -40.62 0.79
CA GLY A 29 -58.06 -41.00 0.72
C GLY A 29 -57.21 -40.16 -0.23
N SER A 30 -57.83 -39.31 -1.06
CA SER A 30 -57.10 -38.45 -2.01
C SER A 30 -56.42 -37.27 -1.33
N GLY A 31 -56.83 -36.85 -0.14
CA GLY A 31 -56.21 -35.74 0.60
C GLY A 31 -54.70 -35.89 0.77
N THR A 32 -54.23 -37.12 0.96
CA THR A 32 -52.80 -37.43 1.14
C THR A 32 -51.95 -37.03 -0.08
N ILE A 33 -52.47 -37.15 -1.31
CA ILE A 33 -51.71 -36.75 -2.51
C ILE A 33 -51.75 -35.23 -2.74
N PHE A 34 -52.83 -34.56 -2.35
CA PHE A 34 -52.94 -33.10 -2.42
C PHE A 34 -52.09 -32.41 -1.34
N SER A 35 -51.98 -33.00 -0.14
CA SER A 35 -51.16 -32.42 0.94
C SER A 35 -49.67 -32.34 0.56
N ARG A 36 -49.19 -33.24 -0.31
CA ARG A 36 -47.83 -33.20 -0.86
C ARG A 36 -47.56 -31.94 -1.67
N LEU A 37 -48.58 -31.35 -2.29
CA LEU A 37 -48.42 -30.10 -3.04
C LEU A 37 -48.04 -28.93 -2.13
N LEU A 38 -48.45 -28.94 -0.86
CA LEU A 38 -48.13 -27.88 0.09
C LEU A 38 -46.87 -28.17 0.91
N ASN A 39 -46.27 -29.34 0.73
CA ASN A 39 -45.11 -29.82 1.48
C ASN A 39 -43.95 -30.14 0.51
N PRO A 40 -43.19 -29.13 0.06
CA PRO A 40 -42.10 -29.32 -0.88
C PRO A 40 -41.00 -30.21 -0.29
N SER A 41 -40.45 -31.10 -1.12
CA SER A 41 -39.40 -32.05 -0.73
C SER A 41 -38.04 -31.39 -0.46
N ILE A 42 -37.81 -30.21 -1.03
CA ILE A 42 -36.61 -29.41 -0.83
C ILE A 42 -37.04 -28.09 -0.20
N SER A 43 -36.53 -27.82 1.00
CA SER A 43 -36.76 -26.56 1.70
C SER A 43 -35.45 -26.02 2.25
N ASN A 44 -35.32 -24.70 2.23
CA ASN A 44 -34.22 -24.02 2.90
C ASN A 44 -34.63 -23.79 4.37
N PRO A 45 -33.89 -24.31 5.36
CA PRO A 45 -34.24 -24.14 6.78
C PRO A 45 -34.18 -22.68 7.24
N ASP A 46 -33.36 -21.85 6.59
CA ASP A 46 -33.15 -20.45 6.95
C ASP A 46 -34.10 -19.49 6.22
N VAL A 47 -34.71 -19.93 5.11
CA VAL A 47 -35.61 -19.10 4.30
C VAL A 47 -36.99 -19.76 4.22
N LYS A 48 -37.92 -19.21 5.00
CA LYS A 48 -39.31 -19.67 4.99
C LYS A 48 -40.05 -19.11 3.79
N HIS A 49 -40.58 -19.99 2.96
CA HIS A 49 -41.47 -19.63 1.87
C HIS A 49 -42.90 -20.05 2.19
N LYS A 50 -43.86 -19.15 1.95
CA LYS A 50 -45.27 -19.56 1.85
C LYS A 50 -45.44 -20.43 0.61
N VAL A 51 -45.95 -21.64 0.79
CA VAL A 51 -46.25 -22.58 -0.29
C VAL A 51 -47.72 -22.46 -0.66
N ILE A 52 -48.01 -22.38 -1.94
CA ILE A 52 -49.36 -22.57 -2.50
C ILE A 52 -49.27 -23.58 -3.62
N ALA A 53 -50.37 -24.26 -3.95
CA ALA A 53 -50.45 -25.06 -5.15
C ALA A 53 -51.58 -24.58 -6.05
N LYS A 54 -51.43 -24.78 -7.35
CA LYS A 54 -52.47 -24.46 -8.33
C LYS A 54 -53.20 -25.75 -8.67
N ILE A 55 -54.51 -25.78 -8.43
CA ILE A 55 -55.35 -26.90 -8.80
C ILE A 55 -56.44 -26.39 -9.73
N THR A 56 -56.85 -27.23 -10.68
CA THR A 56 -57.91 -26.88 -11.62
C THR A 56 -59.06 -27.85 -11.45
N ILE A 57 -60.27 -27.30 -11.39
CA ILE A 57 -61.51 -28.08 -11.42
C ILE A 57 -62.06 -28.01 -12.85
N SER A 58 -62.55 -29.13 -13.36
CA SER A 58 -63.24 -29.21 -14.65
C SER A 58 -64.43 -30.15 -14.63
N ASP A 59 -65.29 -29.97 -15.62
CA ASP A 59 -66.34 -30.92 -15.97
C ASP A 59 -65.71 -32.25 -16.43
N ILE A 60 -66.52 -33.30 -16.45
CA ILE A 60 -66.01 -34.64 -16.75
C ILE A 60 -65.47 -34.75 -18.18
N GLU A 61 -65.99 -33.94 -19.09
CA GLU A 61 -65.54 -33.79 -20.48
C GLU A 61 -64.36 -32.82 -20.65
N GLN A 62 -63.93 -32.12 -19.59
CA GLN A 62 -62.81 -31.17 -19.62
C GLN A 62 -62.98 -30.00 -20.62
N THR A 63 -64.21 -29.54 -20.80
CA THR A 63 -64.56 -28.42 -21.70
C THR A 63 -64.54 -27.07 -20.98
N ILE A 64 -64.69 -27.05 -19.66
CA ILE A 64 -64.74 -25.85 -18.83
C ILE A 64 -63.80 -26.02 -17.64
N TRP A 65 -63.09 -24.95 -17.28
CA TRP A 65 -62.04 -24.99 -16.25
C TRP A 65 -62.17 -23.84 -15.25
N GLU A 66 -61.86 -24.12 -14.00
CA GLU A 66 -61.63 -23.14 -12.96
C GLU A 66 -60.31 -23.40 -12.26
N VAL A 67 -59.40 -22.42 -12.27
CA VAL A 67 -58.14 -22.49 -11.54
C VAL A 67 -58.37 -21.98 -10.13
N CYS A 68 -57.86 -22.72 -9.15
CA CYS A 68 -57.93 -22.40 -7.73
C CYS A 68 -56.51 -22.44 -7.13
N HIS A 69 -56.27 -21.61 -6.11
CA HIS A 69 -55.06 -21.72 -5.29
C HIS A 69 -55.37 -22.54 -4.05
N LEU A 70 -54.79 -23.72 -3.94
CA LEU A 70 -54.81 -24.56 -2.74
C LEU A 70 -53.92 -23.95 -1.67
N THR A 71 -54.48 -23.74 -0.48
CA THR A 71 -53.78 -23.13 0.66
C THR A 71 -53.69 -24.04 1.88
N GLU A 72 -54.58 -25.04 1.99
CA GLU A 72 -54.58 -25.99 3.10
C GLU A 72 -55.20 -27.32 2.68
N VAL A 73 -54.78 -28.41 3.33
CA VAL A 73 -55.37 -29.75 3.19
C VAL A 73 -55.55 -30.34 4.58
N ASN A 74 -56.79 -30.73 4.92
CA ASN A 74 -57.13 -31.39 6.17
C ASN A 74 -57.97 -32.65 5.88
N GLY A 75 -57.36 -33.83 6.01
CA GLY A 75 -57.95 -35.06 5.48
C GLY A 75 -58.26 -34.91 3.99
N ASP A 76 -59.47 -35.30 3.58
CA ASP A 76 -59.96 -35.16 2.20
C ASP A 76 -60.67 -33.82 1.93
N THR A 77 -60.45 -32.83 2.80
CA THR A 77 -60.99 -31.47 2.65
C THR A 77 -59.87 -30.50 2.25
N LEU A 78 -60.06 -29.79 1.15
CA LEU A 78 -59.14 -28.80 0.62
C LEU A 78 -59.67 -27.38 0.89
N THR A 79 -58.82 -26.49 1.39
CA THR A 79 -59.11 -25.06 1.46
C THR A 79 -58.48 -24.35 0.26
N VAL A 80 -59.30 -23.63 -0.50
CA VAL A 80 -58.91 -23.03 -1.77
C VAL A 80 -59.35 -21.57 -1.90
N ILE A 81 -58.58 -20.80 -2.65
CA ILE A 81 -59.00 -19.52 -3.21
C ILE A 81 -59.50 -19.78 -4.64
N ARG A 82 -60.79 -19.51 -4.88
CA ARG A 82 -61.52 -19.84 -6.12
C ARG A 82 -61.30 -18.80 -7.23
N GLY A 83 -61.52 -19.17 -8.50
CA GLY A 83 -61.55 -18.25 -9.65
C GLY A 83 -60.27 -17.46 -9.91
N GLN A 84 -59.13 -18.15 -9.93
CA GLN A 84 -57.82 -17.56 -10.15
C GLN A 84 -57.44 -17.54 -11.64
N GLU A 85 -56.38 -16.80 -11.99
CA GLU A 85 -55.85 -16.70 -13.36
C GLU A 85 -56.89 -16.24 -14.41
N GLY A 86 -57.86 -15.43 -14.00
CA GLY A 86 -58.93 -14.94 -14.88
C GLY A 86 -60.07 -15.94 -15.13
N THR A 87 -60.04 -17.10 -14.48
CA THR A 87 -61.17 -18.04 -14.50
C THR A 87 -62.30 -17.58 -13.58
N SER A 88 -63.54 -17.90 -13.92
CA SER A 88 -64.72 -17.55 -13.11
C SER A 88 -64.99 -18.62 -12.05
N GLN A 89 -65.38 -18.19 -10.86
CA GLN A 89 -65.87 -19.09 -9.81
C GLN A 89 -67.19 -19.75 -10.23
N ARG A 90 -67.31 -21.07 -10.12
CA ARG A 90 -68.50 -21.82 -10.59
C ARG A 90 -69.00 -22.84 -9.57
N GLY A 91 -70.27 -23.20 -9.69
CA GLY A 91 -70.76 -24.42 -9.08
C GLY A 91 -70.24 -25.63 -9.86
N TRP A 92 -69.82 -26.68 -9.15
CA TRP A 92 -69.35 -27.92 -9.74
C TRP A 92 -70.12 -29.08 -9.14
N ASN A 93 -70.49 -30.04 -9.98
CA ASN A 93 -71.20 -31.23 -9.53
C ASN A 93 -70.21 -32.21 -8.86
N ALA A 94 -70.73 -33.10 -8.02
CA ALA A 94 -70.01 -34.26 -7.55
C ALA A 94 -69.41 -35.03 -8.74
N SER A 95 -68.28 -35.69 -8.53
CA SER A 95 -67.48 -36.37 -9.56
C SER A 95 -66.78 -35.47 -10.58
N SER A 96 -66.90 -34.14 -10.52
CA SER A 96 -66.09 -33.21 -11.34
C SER A 96 -64.60 -33.46 -11.10
N LEU A 97 -63.78 -33.34 -12.14
CA LEU A 97 -62.35 -33.60 -12.08
C LEU A 97 -61.65 -32.47 -11.32
N ILE A 98 -60.70 -32.81 -10.45
CA ILE A 98 -59.83 -31.84 -9.79
C ILE A 98 -58.38 -32.34 -9.80
N GLY A 99 -57.42 -31.47 -10.09
CA GLY A 99 -56.02 -31.88 -10.09
C GLY A 99 -55.02 -30.74 -10.21
N ASN A 100 -53.75 -31.03 -9.95
CA ASN A 100 -52.62 -30.11 -10.16
C ASN A 100 -52.17 -30.16 -11.62
N PHE A 101 -52.95 -29.53 -12.50
CA PHE A 101 -52.60 -29.40 -13.92
C PHE A 101 -51.71 -28.18 -14.16
N ALA A 102 -50.91 -28.26 -15.24
CA ALA A 102 -50.15 -27.11 -15.71
C ALA A 102 -51.12 -25.97 -16.12
N THR A 103 -50.83 -24.77 -15.66
CA THR A 103 -51.56 -23.54 -15.93
C THR A 103 -50.59 -22.50 -16.46
N LYS A 104 -51.06 -21.50 -17.21
CA LYS A 104 -50.17 -20.42 -17.68
C LYS A 104 -49.43 -19.78 -16.51
N GLY A 105 -50.09 -19.54 -15.39
CA GLY A 105 -49.44 -18.96 -14.22
C GLY A 105 -48.57 -19.96 -13.46
N SER A 106 -48.74 -21.28 -13.57
CA SER A 106 -47.78 -22.23 -13.01
C SER A 106 -46.48 -22.21 -13.80
N GLU A 107 -46.59 -22.27 -15.12
CA GLU A 107 -45.44 -22.26 -16.03
C GLU A 107 -44.69 -20.91 -16.00
N GLY A 108 -45.42 -19.81 -15.86
CA GLY A 108 -44.83 -18.47 -15.76
C GLY A 108 -44.01 -18.22 -14.50
N ASN A 109 -44.10 -19.08 -13.48
CA ASN A 109 -43.27 -18.97 -12.27
C ASN A 109 -41.90 -19.64 -12.42
N PHE A 110 -41.66 -20.40 -13.49
CA PHE A 110 -40.36 -20.99 -13.76
C PHE A 110 -39.42 -19.98 -14.40
N VAL A 111 -38.19 -19.93 -13.89
CA VAL A 111 -37.12 -19.10 -14.47
C VAL A 111 -36.57 -19.82 -15.71
N GLN A 112 -36.50 -19.11 -16.83
CA GLN A 112 -35.88 -19.58 -18.07
C GLN A 112 -34.40 -19.18 -18.11
N ILE A 113 -33.63 -19.78 -19.01
CA ILE A 113 -32.19 -19.52 -19.13
C ILE A 113 -31.94 -18.04 -19.41
N GLU A 114 -32.72 -17.44 -20.30
CA GLU A 114 -32.61 -16.03 -20.69
C GLU A 114 -32.99 -15.11 -19.53
N HIS A 115 -34.00 -15.44 -18.73
CA HIS A 115 -34.34 -14.69 -17.51
C HIS A 115 -33.18 -14.70 -16.50
N LEU A 116 -32.48 -15.84 -16.38
CA LEU A 116 -31.31 -15.97 -15.50
C LEU A 116 -30.10 -15.21 -16.05
N GLN A 117 -29.77 -15.39 -17.33
CA GLN A 117 -28.61 -14.76 -17.99
C GLN A 117 -28.78 -13.24 -18.13
N GLY A 118 -30.00 -12.77 -18.39
CA GLY A 118 -30.35 -11.35 -18.44
C GLY A 118 -30.43 -10.68 -17.06
N GLY A 119 -30.52 -11.48 -16.00
CA GLY A 119 -30.63 -10.99 -14.63
C GLY A 119 -31.97 -10.32 -14.34
N ASP A 120 -33.05 -10.74 -14.97
CA ASP A 120 -34.37 -10.07 -14.91
C ASP A 120 -34.88 -9.76 -13.50
N PHE A 121 -34.47 -10.56 -12.52
CA PHE A 121 -34.89 -10.44 -11.11
C PHE A 121 -33.83 -9.85 -10.19
N THR A 122 -32.61 -9.62 -10.67
CA THR A 122 -31.45 -9.20 -9.84
C THR A 122 -30.64 -8.06 -10.45
N TYR A 123 -30.87 -7.69 -11.70
CA TYR A 123 -30.21 -6.59 -12.38
C TYR A 123 -31.15 -5.41 -12.58
N THR A 124 -30.63 -4.19 -12.43
CA THR A 124 -31.34 -2.99 -12.87
C THR A 124 -30.37 -1.88 -13.27
N THR A 125 -30.84 -0.95 -14.10
CA THR A 125 -30.18 0.35 -14.28
C THR A 125 -30.78 1.33 -13.28
N ALA A 126 -29.95 1.91 -12.41
CA ALA A 126 -30.41 2.81 -11.37
C ALA A 126 -31.08 4.05 -11.98
N LYS A 127 -32.25 4.39 -11.45
CA LYS A 127 -32.90 5.70 -11.68
C LYS A 127 -32.62 6.63 -10.50
N GLY A 128 -33.20 7.84 -10.53
CA GLY A 128 -33.04 8.81 -9.44
C GLY A 128 -31.81 9.72 -9.62
N THR A 129 -31.15 10.07 -8.51
CA THR A 129 -30.01 11.00 -8.49
C THR A 129 -28.69 10.24 -8.28
N ALA A 130 -27.55 10.96 -8.27
CA ALA A 130 -26.24 10.39 -8.00
C ALA A 130 -26.12 9.68 -6.62
N ASN A 131 -26.89 10.13 -5.63
CA ASN A 131 -26.82 9.64 -4.25
C ASN A 131 -28.14 9.01 -3.77
N ASP A 132 -29.25 9.25 -4.47
CA ASP A 132 -30.56 8.67 -4.18
C ASP A 132 -30.98 7.79 -5.36
N LEU A 133 -30.47 6.57 -5.36
CA LEU A 133 -30.72 5.60 -6.42
C LEU A 133 -32.10 4.98 -6.25
N VAL A 134 -32.82 4.80 -7.34
CA VAL A 134 -34.11 4.11 -7.37
C VAL A 134 -33.94 2.79 -8.12
N VAL A 135 -34.24 1.68 -7.43
CA VAL A 135 -34.10 0.30 -7.91
C VAL A 135 -35.48 -0.34 -7.90
N ASN A 136 -35.98 -0.76 -9.06
CA ASN A 136 -37.24 -1.50 -9.17
C ASN A 136 -36.96 -2.88 -9.76
N LEU A 137 -37.24 -3.93 -8.98
CA LEU A 137 -37.07 -5.31 -9.40
C LEU A 137 -38.43 -5.99 -9.55
N PRO A 138 -38.65 -6.80 -10.62
CA PRO A 138 -39.80 -7.68 -10.68
C PRO A 138 -39.82 -8.65 -9.49
N SER A 139 -40.99 -8.84 -8.88
CA SER A 139 -41.12 -9.73 -7.73
C SER A 139 -42.57 -10.16 -7.46
N THR A 140 -42.72 -11.27 -6.73
CA THR A 140 -44.00 -11.68 -6.14
C THR A 140 -44.10 -11.32 -4.65
N TYR A 141 -43.08 -10.67 -4.10
CA TYR A 141 -43.09 -10.20 -2.72
C TYR A 141 -44.06 -9.04 -2.52
N THR A 142 -44.59 -8.94 -1.30
CA THR A 142 -45.42 -7.82 -0.83
C THR A 142 -44.68 -7.03 0.22
N ILE A 143 -45.20 -5.84 0.58
CA ILE A 143 -44.57 -4.92 1.55
C ILE A 143 -44.26 -5.60 2.89
N ASP A 144 -45.14 -6.49 3.37
CA ASP A 144 -45.00 -7.15 4.67
C ASP A 144 -44.29 -8.51 4.61
N ASN A 145 -44.04 -9.03 3.41
CA ASN A 145 -43.54 -10.39 3.22
C ASN A 145 -42.52 -10.42 2.08
N TRP A 146 -41.33 -9.91 2.35
CA TRP A 146 -40.20 -9.90 1.44
C TRP A 146 -38.91 -10.27 2.18
N ASP A 147 -38.00 -10.96 1.48
CA ASP A 147 -36.64 -11.19 1.97
C ASP A 147 -35.70 -11.40 0.78
N LEU A 148 -34.85 -10.41 0.51
CA LEU A 148 -33.87 -10.48 -0.57
C LEU A 148 -32.56 -11.05 -0.04
N LYS A 149 -32.27 -12.31 -0.39
CA LYS A 149 -30.99 -12.98 -0.08
C LYS A 149 -30.04 -13.07 -1.26
N SER A 150 -30.55 -12.90 -2.48
CA SER A 150 -29.74 -12.86 -3.69
C SER A 150 -29.06 -11.49 -3.84
N PRO A 151 -27.80 -11.43 -4.29
CA PRO A 151 -27.16 -10.17 -4.65
C PRO A 151 -27.91 -9.46 -5.78
N ILE A 152 -27.93 -8.12 -5.72
CA ILE A 152 -28.49 -7.26 -6.76
C ILE A 152 -27.33 -6.58 -7.48
N VAL A 153 -27.35 -6.60 -8.81
CA VAL A 153 -26.41 -5.89 -9.67
C VAL A 153 -27.07 -4.61 -10.16
N ILE A 154 -26.41 -3.48 -9.93
CA ILE A 154 -26.96 -2.16 -10.26
C ILE A 154 -26.00 -1.46 -11.21
N SER A 155 -26.49 -1.06 -12.38
CA SER A 155 -25.75 -0.20 -13.30
C SER A 155 -26.10 1.27 -13.03
N PRO A 156 -25.17 2.08 -12.50
CA PRO A 156 -25.42 3.48 -12.20
C PRO A 156 -25.36 4.37 -13.46
N ILE A 157 -26.19 5.41 -13.51
CA ILE A 157 -26.15 6.42 -14.59
C ILE A 157 -25.22 7.59 -14.25
N ASN A 158 -24.99 7.85 -12.97
CA ASN A 158 -24.18 8.97 -12.48
C ASN A 158 -23.10 8.47 -11.51
N ASN A 159 -21.98 9.19 -11.44
CA ASN A 159 -21.03 9.02 -10.34
C ASN A 159 -21.66 9.53 -9.05
N ASN A 160 -21.48 8.82 -7.94
CA ASN A 160 -21.92 9.33 -6.65
C ASN A 160 -21.02 10.49 -6.18
N THR A 161 -21.60 11.43 -5.43
CA THR A 161 -20.89 12.61 -4.90
C THR A 161 -20.70 12.55 -3.39
N GLY A 162 -21.29 11.57 -2.71
CA GLY A 162 -21.17 11.33 -1.28
C GLY A 162 -21.87 10.04 -0.89
N ASN A 163 -22.45 10.03 0.33
CA ASN A 163 -23.22 8.90 0.85
C ASN A 163 -24.39 8.57 -0.10
N VAL A 164 -24.70 7.28 -0.24
CA VAL A 164 -25.72 6.80 -1.18
C VAL A 164 -26.81 6.04 -0.43
N LYS A 165 -28.05 6.20 -0.87
CA LYS A 165 -29.18 5.34 -0.51
C LYS A 165 -29.85 4.74 -1.74
N ILE A 166 -30.44 3.57 -1.57
CA ILE A 166 -31.27 2.87 -2.55
C ILE A 166 -32.71 2.91 -2.08
N GLN A 167 -33.58 3.56 -2.85
CA GLN A 167 -35.01 3.36 -2.78
C GLN A 167 -35.35 2.06 -3.51
N LEU A 168 -35.76 1.04 -2.76
CA LEU A 168 -36.11 -0.26 -3.30
C LEU A 168 -37.61 -0.33 -3.58
N LEU A 169 -37.95 -0.67 -4.81
CA LEU A 169 -39.28 -1.06 -5.24
C LEU A 169 -39.26 -2.54 -5.66
N LEU A 170 -40.26 -3.29 -5.20
CA LEU A 170 -40.49 -4.66 -5.65
C LEU A 170 -41.84 -4.70 -6.35
N ASN A 171 -41.82 -5.03 -7.64
CA ASN A 171 -42.99 -4.98 -8.51
C ASN A 171 -43.74 -3.62 -8.44
N GLY A 172 -42.97 -2.52 -8.36
CA GLY A 172 -43.50 -1.16 -8.23
C GLY A 172 -43.98 -0.76 -6.84
N PHE A 173 -44.02 -1.65 -5.85
CA PHE A 173 -44.32 -1.28 -4.47
C PHE A 173 -43.07 -0.76 -3.77
N LEU A 174 -43.17 0.44 -3.19
CA LEU A 174 -42.09 0.99 -2.36
C LEU A 174 -41.91 0.12 -1.11
N ILE A 175 -40.73 -0.48 -0.99
CA ILE A 175 -40.34 -1.27 0.17
C ILE A 175 -39.65 -0.40 1.21
N GLY A 176 -38.83 0.55 0.77
CA GLY A 176 -38.16 1.50 1.66
C GLY A 176 -36.92 2.14 1.04
N ASP A 177 -36.33 3.04 1.81
CA ASP A 177 -35.06 3.68 1.51
C ASP A 177 -33.95 3.08 2.38
N PHE A 178 -32.91 2.55 1.75
CA PHE A 178 -31.85 1.81 2.42
C PHE A 178 -30.50 2.49 2.18
N PRO A 179 -29.75 2.92 3.21
CA PRO A 179 -28.39 3.40 3.02
C PRO A 179 -27.50 2.29 2.44
N VAL A 180 -26.48 2.68 1.68
CA VAL A 180 -25.48 1.78 1.10
C VAL A 180 -24.14 2.01 1.79
N TYR A 181 -23.55 0.93 2.28
CA TYR A 181 -22.25 0.94 2.94
C TYR A 181 -21.25 0.08 2.17
N LYS A 182 -19.97 0.38 2.34
CA LYS A 182 -18.89 -0.55 1.97
C LYS A 182 -18.96 -1.81 2.84
N ALA A 183 -18.26 -2.87 2.43
CA ALA A 183 -18.19 -4.12 3.20
C ALA A 183 -17.72 -3.94 4.66
N ASN A 184 -16.95 -2.90 4.96
CA ASN A 184 -16.51 -2.54 6.32
C ASN A 184 -17.50 -1.64 7.09
N LYS A 185 -18.72 -1.46 6.57
CA LYS A 185 -19.80 -0.59 7.10
C LYS A 185 -19.51 0.91 7.08
N ASN A 186 -18.44 1.36 6.43
CA ASN A 186 -18.23 2.78 6.20
C ASN A 186 -19.17 3.30 5.10
N GLN A 187 -19.56 4.57 5.21
CA GLN A 187 -20.33 5.26 4.18
C GLN A 187 -19.56 5.27 2.85
N LEU A 188 -20.30 5.28 1.73
CA LEU A 188 -19.70 5.58 0.44
C LEU A 188 -19.25 7.05 0.39
N ILE A 189 -18.12 7.28 -0.25
CA ILE A 189 -17.56 8.60 -0.55
C ILE A 189 -17.68 8.87 -2.05
N LYS A 190 -17.46 10.12 -2.45
CA LYS A 190 -17.46 10.54 -3.85
C LYS A 190 -16.67 9.58 -4.74
N ASN A 191 -17.28 9.19 -5.88
CA ASN A 191 -16.74 8.28 -6.90
C ASN A 191 -16.53 6.82 -6.48
N ASP A 192 -17.02 6.34 -5.34
CA ASP A 192 -17.10 4.90 -5.06
C ASP A 192 -18.00 4.15 -6.06
N ILE A 193 -19.00 4.86 -6.62
CA ILE A 193 -19.86 4.44 -7.73
C ILE A 193 -19.48 5.27 -8.94
N VAL A 194 -19.19 4.61 -10.05
CA VAL A 194 -18.82 5.22 -11.33
C VAL A 194 -19.91 4.91 -12.37
N ALA A 195 -20.39 5.93 -13.06
CA ALA A 195 -21.39 5.81 -14.12
C ALA A 195 -20.99 4.75 -15.16
N GLY A 196 -21.94 3.88 -15.50
CA GLY A 196 -21.74 2.79 -16.46
C GLY A 196 -20.95 1.59 -15.92
N VAL A 197 -20.43 1.64 -14.69
CA VAL A 197 -19.74 0.52 -14.05
C VAL A 197 -20.68 -0.16 -13.04
N PRO A 198 -21.18 -1.37 -13.34
CA PRO A 198 -22.09 -2.06 -12.44
C PRO A 198 -21.45 -2.38 -11.10
N PHE A 199 -22.25 -2.28 -10.03
CA PHE A 199 -21.86 -2.68 -8.69
C PHE A 199 -22.85 -3.65 -8.08
N ILE A 200 -22.37 -4.43 -7.11
CA ILE A 200 -23.14 -5.50 -6.47
C ILE A 200 -23.47 -5.05 -5.05
N VAL A 201 -24.74 -5.18 -4.68
CA VAL A 201 -25.21 -4.98 -3.31
C VAL A 201 -25.88 -6.22 -2.75
N VAL A 202 -25.70 -6.44 -1.45
CA VAL A 202 -26.37 -7.50 -0.68
C VAL A 202 -27.06 -6.86 0.52
N LEU A 203 -28.34 -7.20 0.71
CA LEU A 203 -29.12 -6.71 1.84
C LEU A 203 -28.55 -7.31 3.14
N ASP A 204 -28.35 -6.47 4.15
CA ASP A 204 -27.99 -6.94 5.48
C ASP A 204 -29.09 -7.82 6.12
N LYS A 205 -28.70 -8.68 7.06
CA LYS A 205 -29.61 -9.60 7.76
C LYS A 205 -30.76 -8.89 8.48
N THR A 206 -30.55 -7.68 8.98
CA THR A 206 -31.57 -6.87 9.68
C THR A 206 -32.48 -6.10 8.72
N LYS A 207 -32.21 -6.16 7.40
CA LYS A 207 -32.94 -5.43 6.35
C LYS A 207 -32.95 -3.91 6.58
N THR A 208 -31.85 -3.35 7.07
CA THR A 208 -31.75 -1.91 7.34
C THR A 208 -30.83 -1.16 6.39
N PHE A 209 -29.96 -1.88 5.65
CA PHE A 209 -29.03 -1.29 4.68
C PHE A 209 -28.54 -2.31 3.66
N PHE A 210 -27.88 -1.82 2.62
CA PHE A 210 -27.17 -2.62 1.62
C PHE A 210 -25.65 -2.56 1.82
N ASN A 211 -24.98 -3.71 1.68
CA ASN A 211 -23.52 -3.79 1.61
C ASN A 211 -23.09 -3.85 0.14
N MET A 212 -22.28 -2.89 -0.29
CA MET A 212 -21.64 -2.86 -1.59
C MET A 212 -20.37 -3.72 -1.56
N ILE A 213 -20.30 -4.71 -2.45
CA ILE A 213 -19.22 -5.71 -2.48
C ILE A 213 -17.98 -5.22 -3.25
N ASN A 214 -18.18 -4.33 -4.23
CA ASN A 214 -17.14 -3.86 -5.15
C ASN A 214 -17.06 -2.32 -5.26
N ALA A 215 -17.17 -1.60 -4.13
CA ALA A 215 -16.96 -0.15 -4.12
C ALA A 215 -15.57 0.22 -4.67
N GLY A 216 -15.49 1.35 -5.39
CA GLY A 216 -14.30 1.81 -6.12
C GLY A 216 -13.02 1.98 -5.30
N SER A 217 -13.10 1.94 -3.97
CA SER A 217 -11.94 2.00 -3.06
C SER A 217 -11.77 0.78 -2.13
N ILE A 218 -12.49 -0.34 -2.30
CA ILE A 218 -12.31 -1.52 -1.42
C ILE A 218 -10.90 -2.12 -1.58
N TYR A 219 -10.27 -1.92 -2.74
CA TYR A 219 -8.92 -2.40 -3.05
C TYR A 219 -7.83 -1.33 -2.89
N ASP A 220 -8.16 -0.08 -2.58
CA ASP A 220 -7.14 0.91 -2.17
C ASP A 220 -6.44 0.47 -0.87
N THR A 221 -7.07 -0.44 -0.11
CA THR A 221 -6.51 -1.13 1.05
C THR A 221 -6.17 -2.61 0.80
N LEU A 222 -5.94 -3.04 -0.45
CA LEU A 222 -4.87 -4.03 -0.68
C LEU A 222 -3.48 -3.38 -0.50
N GLN A 223 -3.39 -2.33 0.32
CA GLN A 223 -2.33 -2.26 1.30
C GLN A 223 -2.29 -3.59 2.05
N LEU A 224 -1.29 -4.40 1.74
CA LEU A 224 -0.73 -5.38 2.67
C LEU A 224 -0.96 -4.87 4.09
N ALA A 225 -1.74 -5.60 4.88
CA ALA A 225 -1.99 -5.28 6.26
C ALA A 225 -0.65 -5.22 7.01
N GLN A 226 0.01 -4.07 7.02
CA GLN A 226 0.87 -3.69 8.12
C GLN A 226 -0.08 -3.41 9.28
N GLN A 227 -0.46 -4.48 9.99
CA GLN A 227 -0.90 -4.31 11.36
C GLN A 227 0.19 -3.53 12.10
N PRO A 228 -0.15 -2.59 12.98
CA PRO A 228 0.78 -2.03 13.95
C PRO A 228 1.24 -3.11 14.93
N GLY A 229 2.06 -4.05 14.45
CA GLY A 229 3.02 -4.72 15.29
C GLY A 229 4.15 -3.74 15.55
N SER A 230 4.64 -3.71 16.78
CA SER A 230 5.75 -2.87 17.22
C SER A 230 7.04 -3.18 16.43
N SER A 231 7.12 -2.69 15.19
CA SER A 231 8.37 -2.50 14.48
C SER A 231 8.79 -1.06 14.72
N THR A 232 9.91 -0.86 15.39
CA THR A 232 10.54 0.46 15.56
C THR A 232 11.13 1.02 14.27
N THR A 233 10.78 0.44 13.10
CA THR A 233 11.28 0.84 11.79
C THR A 233 10.13 0.73 10.79
N ILE A 234 9.58 1.88 10.38
CA ILE A 234 8.63 1.99 9.26
C ILE A 234 9.48 2.15 7.98
N PRO A 235 9.50 1.19 7.05
CA PRO A 235 10.00 1.47 5.71
C PRO A 235 8.98 2.37 4.99
N LEU A 236 9.36 3.60 4.70
CA LEU A 236 8.58 4.48 3.82
C LEU A 236 8.58 3.90 2.40
N SER A 237 7.43 3.92 1.72
CA SER A 237 7.33 3.46 0.33
C SER A 237 8.15 4.35 -0.60
N GLN A 238 8.64 3.77 -1.70
CA GLN A 238 9.49 4.48 -2.67
C GLN A 238 8.78 5.68 -3.35
N ASN A 239 7.44 5.65 -3.40
CA ASN A 239 6.62 6.79 -3.84
C ASN A 239 6.42 7.85 -2.75
N ALA A 240 6.26 7.47 -1.48
CA ALA A 240 6.16 8.43 -0.38
C ALA A 240 7.46 9.22 -0.19
N VAL A 241 8.61 8.59 -0.44
CA VAL A 241 9.91 9.28 -0.47
C VAL A 241 9.98 10.30 -1.60
N LYS A 242 9.42 9.99 -2.78
CA LYS A 242 9.34 10.94 -3.90
C LYS A 242 8.37 12.09 -3.60
N GLU A 243 7.18 11.83 -3.07
CA GLU A 243 6.19 12.89 -2.84
C GLU A 243 6.55 13.80 -1.66
N TYR A 244 7.13 13.27 -0.58
CA TYR A 244 7.48 14.06 0.60
C TYR A 244 8.78 14.84 0.45
N TYR A 245 9.78 14.31 -0.27
CA TYR A 245 11.09 14.94 -0.38
C TYR A 245 11.42 15.54 -1.77
N ALA A 246 10.69 15.21 -2.85
CA ALA A 246 11.05 15.69 -4.20
C ALA A 246 10.48 17.06 -4.59
N LEU A 247 9.70 17.75 -3.74
CA LEU A 247 9.09 19.05 -4.10
C LEU A 247 9.23 20.14 -3.04
N LYS A 248 10.30 20.13 -2.24
CA LYS A 248 10.63 21.26 -1.37
C LYS A 248 12.05 21.72 -1.58
N THR A 249 12.19 22.88 -2.22
CA THR A 249 13.31 23.80 -2.03
C THR A 249 13.23 24.51 -0.67
N SER A 250 12.65 23.89 0.36
CA SER A 250 12.61 24.48 1.70
C SER A 250 13.76 23.93 2.54
N GLN A 251 14.48 24.86 3.17
CA GLN A 251 15.40 24.57 4.26
C GLN A 251 14.59 24.11 5.47
N ASP A 252 14.07 22.88 5.44
CA ASP A 252 13.38 22.30 6.59
C ASP A 252 14.44 21.78 7.56
N ASN A 253 14.53 22.41 8.73
CA ASN A 253 15.39 21.99 9.82
C ASN A 253 14.93 20.63 10.34
N LEU A 254 15.58 19.55 9.91
CA LEU A 254 15.43 18.20 10.48
C LEU A 254 15.95 18.21 11.93
N THR A 255 15.05 18.46 12.89
CA THR A 255 15.36 18.37 14.32
C THR A 255 15.11 16.94 14.79
N ALA A 256 15.91 15.99 14.29
CA ALA A 256 15.88 14.61 14.77
C ALA A 256 16.88 14.45 15.91
N GLY A 257 16.47 13.89 17.05
CA GLY A 257 17.36 13.65 18.19
C GLY A 257 18.56 12.72 17.85
N ARG A 258 18.42 11.85 16.84
CA ARG A 258 19.51 11.04 16.26
C ARG A 258 19.13 10.57 14.85
N LEU A 259 20.01 10.80 13.86
CA LEU A 259 19.91 10.20 12.52
C LEU A 259 20.79 8.94 12.47
N THR A 260 20.17 7.77 12.31
CA THR A 260 20.87 6.48 12.18
C THR A 260 20.84 6.00 10.73
N VAL A 261 21.99 5.93 10.08
CA VAL A 261 22.15 5.34 8.73
C VAL A 261 22.70 3.92 8.88
N LYS A 262 21.86 2.91 8.60
CA LYS A 262 22.26 1.49 8.60
C LYS A 262 22.19 0.95 7.19
N SER A 263 23.35 0.68 6.60
CA SER A 263 23.41 0.03 5.29
C SER A 263 23.25 -1.48 5.42
N PRO A 264 22.54 -2.15 4.51
CA PRO A 264 22.53 -3.61 4.41
C PRO A 264 23.84 -4.16 3.83
N SER A 265 24.71 -3.30 3.30
CA SER A 265 26.03 -3.65 2.76
C SER A 265 27.15 -3.20 3.70
N THR A 266 28.39 -3.49 3.32
CA THR A 266 29.59 -3.13 4.09
C THR A 266 29.83 -1.62 4.22
N HIS A 267 29.12 -0.78 3.45
CA HIS A 267 29.30 0.66 3.42
C HIS A 267 27.99 1.39 3.73
N GLY A 268 28.01 2.27 4.74
CA GLY A 268 26.92 3.22 4.99
C GLY A 268 27.48 4.64 5.07
N TYR A 269 26.85 5.60 4.38
CA TYR A 269 27.27 7.00 4.40
C TYR A 269 26.09 7.97 4.32
N LEU A 270 26.33 9.19 4.77
CA LEU A 270 25.54 10.37 4.49
C LEU A 270 26.26 11.18 3.41
N GLU A 271 25.56 11.64 2.38
CA GLU A 271 26.11 12.46 1.29
C GLU A 271 25.38 13.81 1.18
N LEU A 272 26.16 14.88 1.03
CA LEU A 272 25.70 16.22 0.71
C LEU A 272 26.20 16.57 -0.70
N ILE A 273 25.32 17.03 -1.58
CA ILE A 273 25.63 17.40 -2.96
C ILE A 273 25.31 18.89 -3.14
N ALA A 274 26.30 19.71 -3.42
CA ALA A 274 26.11 21.11 -3.77
C ALA A 274 25.60 21.24 -5.21
N ALA A 275 24.90 22.33 -5.52
CA ALA A 275 24.36 22.59 -6.86
C ALA A 275 25.44 22.64 -7.97
N ASN A 276 26.69 22.94 -7.60
CA ASN A 276 27.84 22.92 -8.49
C ASN A 276 28.48 21.52 -8.65
N GLY A 277 27.82 20.46 -8.14
CA GLY A 277 28.25 19.07 -8.25
C GLY A 277 29.31 18.64 -7.23
N ASN A 278 29.79 19.53 -6.36
CA ASN A 278 30.71 19.13 -5.29
C ASN A 278 29.97 18.29 -4.25
N THR A 279 30.56 17.18 -3.82
CA THR A 279 29.94 16.31 -2.82
C THR A 279 30.79 16.17 -1.57
N TRP A 280 30.13 15.99 -0.43
CA TRP A 280 30.74 15.68 0.87
C TRP A 280 30.10 14.42 1.42
N ARG A 281 30.91 13.45 1.83
CA ARG A 281 30.45 12.17 2.37
C ARG A 281 31.03 11.91 3.75
N VAL A 282 30.19 11.40 4.64
CA VAL A 282 30.56 10.89 5.97
C VAL A 282 30.07 9.46 6.07
N GLY A 283 30.98 8.50 6.23
CA GLY A 283 30.60 7.10 6.20
C GLY A 283 31.40 6.20 7.11
N SER A 284 30.84 5.00 7.30
CA SER A 284 31.45 3.88 7.99
C SER A 284 31.58 2.72 7.03
N ASN A 285 32.72 2.05 7.08
CA ASN A 285 32.94 0.78 6.39
C ASN A 285 33.24 -0.31 7.40
N ASN A 286 32.45 -1.39 7.37
CA ASN A 286 32.64 -2.53 8.27
C ASN A 286 33.87 -3.37 7.95
N ASN A 287 34.37 -3.34 6.70
CA ASN A 287 35.51 -4.18 6.30
C ASN A 287 36.85 -3.64 6.82
N ASP A 288 36.99 -2.32 6.94
CA ASP A 288 38.25 -1.68 7.35
C ASP A 288 38.16 -1.00 8.73
N GLN A 289 37.00 -1.11 9.40
CA GLN A 289 36.67 -0.44 10.68
C GLN A 289 36.82 1.10 10.65
N ARG A 290 36.76 1.73 9.46
CA ARG A 290 37.08 3.16 9.27
C ARG A 290 35.82 4.02 9.31
N GLY A 291 35.89 5.10 10.10
CA GLY A 291 35.06 6.28 9.89
C GLY A 291 35.80 7.24 8.98
N TYR A 292 35.22 7.63 7.85
CA TYR A 292 35.86 8.53 6.87
C TYR A 292 35.05 9.80 6.66
N LEU A 293 35.78 10.90 6.42
CA LEU A 293 35.27 12.18 5.95
C LEU A 293 35.94 12.43 4.61
N GLU A 294 35.16 12.51 3.55
CA GLU A 294 35.68 12.70 2.20
C GLU A 294 34.83 13.72 1.45
N LYS A 295 35.47 14.83 1.12
CA LYS A 295 35.20 15.63 -0.07
C LYS A 295 35.38 14.93 -1.42
N ILE A 296 34.46 15.04 -2.37
CA ILE A 296 34.75 14.71 -3.77
C ILE A 296 34.70 16.01 -4.58
N GLY A 297 35.84 16.45 -5.12
CA GLY A 297 36.05 17.76 -5.77
C GLY A 297 37.44 18.36 -5.54
N THR A 298 37.72 19.59 -5.98
CA THR A 298 39.07 20.20 -5.85
C THR A 298 39.20 21.08 -4.60
N GLY A 299 40.28 20.86 -3.83
CA GLY A 299 40.77 21.81 -2.81
C GLY A 299 41.23 21.28 -1.43
N GLY A 300 41.21 19.96 -1.17
CA GLY A 300 41.87 19.32 -0.01
C GLY A 300 40.95 18.54 0.94
N TYR A 301 41.41 17.36 1.39
CA TYR A 301 40.65 16.34 2.15
C TYR A 301 41.38 15.79 3.37
N ASN A 302 40.64 15.61 4.47
CA ASN A 302 41.12 15.05 5.72
C ASN A 302 40.40 13.74 6.04
N VAL A 303 41.18 12.69 6.25
CA VAL A 303 40.76 11.29 6.35
C VAL A 303 41.24 10.71 7.68
N TYR A 304 40.35 10.04 8.41
CA TYR A 304 40.68 9.37 9.66
C TYR A 304 40.59 7.84 9.51
N PHE A 305 41.44 7.15 10.27
CA PHE A 305 41.61 5.71 10.24
C PHE A 305 41.62 5.14 11.67
N PRO A 306 41.10 3.91 11.89
CA PRO A 306 41.24 3.17 13.14
C PRO A 306 42.67 2.63 13.25
N ASN A 307 43.13 2.48 14.50
CA ASN A 307 44.49 2.43 15.06
C ASN A 307 45.69 1.77 14.31
N ASN A 308 45.56 1.23 13.11
CA ASN A 308 46.67 0.65 12.34
C ASN A 308 46.68 1.04 10.85
N ALA A 309 46.09 2.18 10.47
CA ALA A 309 46.11 2.64 9.08
C ALA A 309 46.58 4.09 8.95
N GLY A 310 47.77 4.26 8.38
CA GLY A 310 48.21 5.45 7.64
C GLY A 310 48.19 6.79 8.38
N THR A 311 49.35 7.28 8.81
CA THR A 311 49.55 8.70 9.13
C THR A 311 49.31 9.55 7.88
N LEU A 312 48.26 10.38 7.92
CA LEU A 312 48.20 11.54 7.03
C LEU A 312 49.35 12.45 7.40
N GLY A 313 50.26 12.64 6.46
CA GLY A 313 51.36 13.57 6.62
C GLY A 313 50.87 15.01 6.53
N ILE A 314 51.02 15.83 7.57
CA ILE A 314 50.86 17.29 7.44
C ILE A 314 51.87 17.75 6.38
N GLN A 315 51.40 18.55 5.42
CA GLN A 315 52.23 18.99 4.31
C GLN A 315 53.50 19.68 4.82
N ASN A 316 54.65 19.19 4.37
CA ASN A 316 55.94 19.80 4.69
C ASN A 316 55.99 21.23 4.15
N THR A 317 56.60 22.13 4.90
CA THR A 317 56.80 23.53 4.47
C THR A 317 58.27 23.76 4.16
N ALA A 318 58.57 24.55 3.14
CA ALA A 318 59.96 24.81 2.77
C ALA A 318 60.14 26.22 2.17
N SER A 319 61.28 26.83 2.46
CA SER A 319 61.82 27.96 1.70
C SER A 319 62.94 27.43 0.80
N LYS A 320 62.74 27.48 -0.52
CA LYS A 320 63.69 26.98 -1.53
C LYS A 320 64.76 28.02 -1.92
N SER A 321 64.99 29.01 -1.06
CA SER A 321 66.05 30.02 -1.21
C SER A 321 67.44 29.44 -0.94
N GLN A 322 68.50 30.12 -1.39
CA GLN A 322 69.90 29.72 -1.12
C GLN A 322 70.17 29.53 0.38
N ASN A 323 69.63 30.43 1.21
CA ASN A 323 69.56 30.27 2.66
C ASN A 323 68.11 29.92 2.99
N GLY A 324 67.85 28.64 3.15
CA GLY A 324 66.51 28.08 3.14
C GLY A 324 66.34 26.95 4.14
N TYR A 325 65.11 26.45 4.22
CA TYR A 325 64.77 25.37 5.12
C TYR A 325 63.72 24.47 4.50
N TRP A 326 63.65 23.26 5.03
CA TRP A 326 62.54 22.34 4.89
C TRP A 326 62.12 21.91 6.29
N ARG A 327 60.81 21.92 6.56
CA ARG A 327 60.22 21.51 7.83
C ARG A 327 59.22 20.40 7.57
N CYS A 328 59.44 19.27 8.23
CA CYS A 328 58.52 18.16 8.27
C CYS A 328 57.23 18.61 8.97
N GLY A 329 56.09 18.50 8.30
CA GLY A 329 54.80 18.85 8.89
C GLY A 329 54.40 17.90 10.03
N ASP A 330 54.84 16.65 9.96
CA ASP A 330 54.46 15.61 10.92
C ASP A 330 55.25 15.63 12.21
N THR A 331 56.57 15.59 12.08
CA THR A 331 57.47 15.45 13.23
C THR A 331 57.92 16.80 13.77
N GLY A 332 57.73 17.88 12.99
CA GLY A 332 58.28 19.19 13.28
C GLY A 332 59.78 19.30 12.99
N ILE A 333 60.47 18.23 12.56
CA ILE A 333 61.90 18.25 12.20
C ILE A 333 62.14 19.30 11.11
N ILE A 334 63.11 20.17 11.35
CA ILE A 334 63.57 21.19 10.42
C ILE A 334 64.98 20.81 9.95
N ILE A 335 65.19 20.84 8.64
CA ILE A 335 66.50 20.78 7.99
C ILE A 335 66.74 22.12 7.31
N GLN A 336 67.86 22.76 7.62
CA GLN A 336 68.20 24.08 7.13
C GLN A 336 69.54 24.04 6.40
N ALA A 337 69.60 24.72 5.26
CA ALA A 337 70.82 24.88 4.48
C ALA A 337 71.09 26.35 4.22
N ALA A 338 72.35 26.76 4.36
CA ALA A 338 72.77 28.13 4.09
C ALA A 338 74.20 28.19 3.56
N THR A 339 74.46 29.19 2.72
CA THR A 339 75.80 29.54 2.24
C THR A 339 76.14 30.95 2.71
N TYR A 340 77.28 31.10 3.37
CA TYR A 340 77.76 32.37 3.88
C TYR A 340 79.11 32.73 3.30
N LYS A 341 79.22 33.94 2.76
CA LYS A 341 80.51 34.47 2.30
C LYS A 341 81.41 34.73 3.51
N THR A 342 82.62 34.22 3.48
CA THR A 342 83.59 34.39 4.56
C THR A 342 85.00 34.18 4.03
N SER A 343 85.96 34.88 4.62
CA SER A 343 87.38 34.75 4.29
C SER A 343 88.24 34.64 5.54
N GLY A 344 89.37 33.94 5.41
CA GLY A 344 90.40 33.83 6.45
C GLY A 344 90.11 32.82 7.55
N ASN A 345 91.19 32.33 8.16
CA ASN A 345 91.18 31.27 9.16
C ASN A 345 90.52 31.72 10.48
N GLY A 346 89.94 30.77 11.21
CA GLY A 346 89.45 30.98 12.57
C GLY A 346 88.01 30.55 12.81
N THR A 347 87.55 30.76 14.05
CA THR A 347 86.17 30.49 14.46
C THR A 347 85.21 31.53 13.88
N LYS A 348 84.14 31.08 13.23
CA LYS A 348 83.07 31.91 12.67
C LYS A 348 81.72 31.50 13.25
N THR A 349 80.81 32.46 13.40
CA THR A 349 79.43 32.24 13.86
C THR A 349 78.45 32.76 12.82
N PHE A 350 77.45 31.97 12.47
CA PHE A 350 76.43 32.29 11.48
C PHE A 350 75.02 32.04 12.03
N ASN A 351 74.03 32.70 11.43
CA ASN A 351 72.62 32.49 11.76
C ASN A 351 72.10 31.25 11.05
N PHE A 352 71.12 30.56 11.61
CA PHE A 352 70.28 29.68 10.82
C PHE A 352 69.27 30.51 9.99
N PRO A 353 68.84 30.04 8.80
CA PRO A 353 67.77 30.67 8.02
C PRO A 353 66.51 30.98 8.85
N ILE A 354 66.12 30.08 9.75
CA ILE A 354 65.12 30.29 10.80
C ILE A 354 65.62 29.71 12.14
N PRO A 355 65.19 30.25 13.29
CA PRO A 355 65.46 29.63 14.58
C PRO A 355 64.83 28.23 14.68
N PHE A 356 65.54 27.26 15.27
CA PHE A 356 64.93 26.01 15.71
C PHE A 356 63.99 26.28 16.90
N PRO A 357 62.72 25.84 16.87
CA PRO A 357 61.80 26.08 17.98
C PRO A 357 62.28 25.55 19.34
N SER A 358 62.93 24.39 19.39
CA SER A 358 63.35 23.73 20.63
C SER A 358 64.87 23.53 20.71
N GLN A 359 65.49 22.87 19.72
CA GLN A 359 66.94 22.65 19.72
C GLN A 359 67.51 22.29 18.34
N CYS A 360 68.77 22.66 18.11
CA CYS A 360 69.59 22.12 17.01
C CYS A 360 70.22 20.80 17.46
N MET A 361 69.90 19.69 16.77
CA MET A 361 70.38 18.35 17.11
C MET A 361 71.72 18.01 16.46
N SER A 362 71.92 18.46 15.22
CA SER A 362 73.12 18.16 14.45
C SER A 362 73.39 19.25 13.44
N ALA A 363 74.65 19.48 13.14
CA ALA A 363 75.04 20.34 12.04
C ALA A 363 76.38 19.94 11.45
N VAL A 364 76.54 20.22 10.17
CA VAL A 364 77.78 20.06 9.42
C VAL A 364 78.07 21.36 8.69
N ALA A 365 79.36 21.65 8.53
CA ALA A 365 79.85 22.76 7.75
C ALA A 365 80.84 22.23 6.73
N SER A 366 80.79 22.76 5.51
CA SER A 366 81.77 22.47 4.48
C SER A 366 82.22 23.76 3.81
N VAL A 367 83.43 23.73 3.28
CA VAL A 367 83.98 24.82 2.49
C VAL A 367 83.42 24.74 1.07
N ASN A 368 83.14 25.87 0.44
CA ASN A 368 82.76 25.95 -0.96
C ASN A 368 83.88 26.66 -1.73
N GLY A 369 84.52 25.95 -2.65
CA GLY A 369 85.64 26.44 -3.46
C GLY A 369 86.27 25.33 -4.29
N ILE A 370 86.90 25.68 -5.43
CA ILE A 370 87.52 24.73 -6.39
C ILE A 370 88.97 24.43 -5.98
N SER A 371 89.25 24.28 -4.69
CA SER A 371 90.60 23.99 -4.21
C SER A 371 90.80 22.48 -4.12
N ASN A 372 91.82 22.00 -4.81
CA ASN A 372 92.32 20.62 -4.79
C ASN A 372 93.35 20.38 -3.66
N ASP A 373 93.52 21.36 -2.78
CA ASP A 373 94.38 21.28 -1.61
C ASP A 373 93.61 20.62 -0.43
N PRO A 374 94.11 19.50 0.12
CA PRO A 374 93.45 18.76 1.19
C PRO A 374 93.38 19.52 2.52
N ASP A 375 94.12 20.63 2.69
CA ASP A 375 94.17 21.40 3.93
C ASP A 375 93.01 22.42 4.07
N TYR A 376 92.04 22.42 3.15
CA TYR A 376 90.81 23.22 3.25
C TYR A 376 89.68 22.44 3.92
N TYR A 377 89.48 22.68 5.21
CA TYR A 377 88.47 21.96 5.99
C TYR A 377 87.79 22.85 7.03
N CYS A 378 86.54 22.51 7.34
CA CYS A 378 85.87 23.01 8.53
C CYS A 378 85.81 21.88 9.56
N PHE A 379 86.29 22.15 10.77
CA PHE A 379 86.21 21.24 11.90
C PHE A 379 85.60 21.95 13.10
N TYR A 380 85.11 21.18 14.07
CA TYR A 380 84.46 21.73 15.28
C TYR A 380 83.17 22.51 14.98
N VAL A 381 82.11 21.79 14.58
CA VAL A 381 80.78 22.36 14.34
C VAL A 381 79.91 22.24 15.59
N ARG A 382 79.45 23.36 16.13
CA ARG A 382 78.60 23.39 17.34
C ARG A 382 77.47 24.41 17.21
N ALA A 383 76.25 23.99 17.51
CA ALA A 383 75.15 24.92 17.73
C ALA A 383 75.42 25.73 19.00
N LYS A 384 75.45 27.06 18.89
CA LYS A 384 75.63 27.95 20.05
C LYS A 384 74.32 28.07 20.83
N ASN A 385 73.21 28.12 20.10
CA ASN A 385 71.84 28.04 20.59
C ASN A 385 70.94 27.70 19.39
N ASN A 386 69.64 27.91 19.53
CA ASN A 386 68.65 27.61 18.48
C ASN A 386 68.70 28.55 17.26
N GLN A 387 69.50 29.60 17.29
CA GLN A 387 69.58 30.63 16.25
C GLN A 387 70.93 30.65 15.54
N TYR A 388 72.00 30.22 16.21
CA TYR A 388 73.35 30.38 15.71
C TYR A 388 74.16 29.08 15.73
N ILE A 389 75.03 28.95 14.74
CA ILE A 389 76.02 27.90 14.61
C ILE A 389 77.42 28.49 14.60
N THR A 390 78.35 27.78 15.24
CA THR A 390 79.77 28.15 15.27
C THR A 390 80.59 27.03 14.68
N THR A 391 81.51 27.37 13.78
CA THR A 391 82.46 26.44 13.15
C THR A 391 83.85 27.07 13.11
N TYR A 392 84.89 26.25 13.20
CA TYR A 392 86.24 26.67 12.85
C TYR A 392 86.55 26.20 11.43
N CYS A 393 87.14 27.06 10.61
CA CYS A 393 87.59 26.67 9.29
C CYS A 393 89.00 27.20 9.01
N GLU A 394 89.76 26.42 8.26
CA GLU A 394 91.13 26.69 7.86
C GLU A 394 91.24 26.64 6.32
N GLY A 395 91.88 27.67 5.73
CA GLY A 395 92.04 27.77 4.29
C GLY A 395 92.15 29.21 3.76
N ILE A 396 93.31 29.56 3.20
CA ILE A 396 93.61 30.85 2.53
C ILE A 396 93.09 30.85 1.08
N GLY A 397 91.76 30.83 0.93
CA GLY A 397 91.10 30.77 -0.38
C GLY A 397 89.63 30.39 -0.33
N MET A 398 89.09 30.08 0.85
CA MET A 398 87.66 29.90 1.06
C MET A 398 86.91 31.19 0.71
N THR A 399 85.94 31.11 -0.18
CA THR A 399 85.05 32.24 -0.50
C THR A 399 83.75 32.14 0.27
N ASP A 400 83.20 30.92 0.39
CA ASP A 400 81.94 30.67 1.06
C ASP A 400 82.01 29.41 1.95
N ILE A 401 81.24 29.39 3.03
CA ILE A 401 80.98 28.21 3.86
C ILE A 401 79.53 27.77 3.64
N ASN A 402 79.34 26.50 3.37
CA ASN A 402 78.05 25.84 3.35
C ASN A 402 77.75 25.22 4.71
N ILE A 403 76.52 25.36 5.17
CA ILE A 403 76.05 24.81 6.44
C ILE A 403 74.81 23.99 6.16
N LEU A 404 74.73 22.81 6.77
CA LEU A 404 73.52 22.01 6.85
C LEU A 404 73.27 21.68 8.32
N ALA A 405 72.09 22.02 8.84
CA ALA A 405 71.72 21.80 10.22
C ALA A 405 70.34 21.15 10.33
N MET A 406 70.14 20.34 11.37
CA MET A 406 68.90 19.64 11.66
C MET A 406 68.51 19.81 13.13
N GLY A 407 67.23 20.04 13.38
CA GLY A 407 66.66 20.26 14.70
C GLY A 407 65.13 20.27 14.66
N TYR A 408 64.48 20.70 15.73
CA TYR A 408 63.02 20.85 15.78
C TYR A 408 62.61 21.96 16.75
#